data_AF-A0A3A8JDG7-F1
#
_entry.id   AF-A0A3A8JDG7-F1
#
_cell.length_a   1.000
_cell.length_b   1.000
_cell.length_c   1.000
_cell.angle_alpha   90.00
_cell.angle_beta   90.00
_cell.angle_gamma   90.00
#
_symmetry.space_group_name_H-M   'P 1'
#
loop_
_entity.id
_entity.type
_entity.pdbx_description
1 polymer ?
#
loop_
_entity_poly.entity_id
_entity_poly.type
_entity_poly.pdbx_seq_one_letter_code
_entity_poly.pdbx_strand_id
1 'polypeptide(L)'
;MQRFGAGSAQLSTMASTGQVVQVADVLRYPGFTTPSQGKDVALLRLATPLTLNGSTVAAIPLATPADETAGYLAPGLTATVTGWGLTALSGPFSLPDTLRKLDLPIVSNASAIPVFGFITADQLATGTPALGGPDTCQGDNGGPVVVNGASGKILAGVVSWGSNSCGRPNTPRLHARIPSFQTWLTDAASRTPTSLLSQPGLAGLTGTWTHFSVTVPAGAASLNVALGDGTGNGDLYVHTATPTTGTYTCRSNGGGNAEYCSIPSPAAGTWYVSVLGTADYADATLRATGY
;
A
#
# COMPACT_ATOMS: atom_id res chain seq x y z
N MET A 1 0.07 -7.25 13.94
CA MET A 1 -0.21 -6.09 13.06
C MET A 1 0.94 -5.88 12.09
N GLN A 2 0.67 -5.27 10.93
CA GLN A 2 1.69 -4.93 9.93
C GLN A 2 2.72 -3.93 10.50
N ARG A 3 3.95 -3.95 9.97
CA ARG A 3 5.06 -3.10 10.40
C ARG A 3 5.59 -2.29 9.23
N PHE A 4 6.07 -1.08 9.53
CA PHE A 4 6.75 -0.20 8.59
C PHE A 4 8.20 -0.01 9.03
N GLY A 5 9.14 -0.18 8.10
CA GLY A 5 10.57 0.00 8.32
C GLY A 5 11.11 1.23 7.59
N ALA A 6 11.97 2.01 8.23
CA ALA A 6 12.65 3.14 7.61
C ALA A 6 14.07 3.32 8.16
N GLY A 7 14.96 3.94 7.37
CA GLY A 7 16.28 4.35 7.86
C GLY A 7 17.41 3.35 7.67
N SER A 8 17.17 2.24 6.97
CA SER A 8 18.23 1.29 6.58
C SER A 8 18.17 0.96 5.10
N ALA A 9 19.35 0.75 4.51
CA ALA A 9 19.51 0.21 3.17
C ALA A 9 19.58 -1.33 3.16
N GLN A 10 19.66 -1.98 4.32
CA GLN A 10 19.72 -3.44 4.45
C GLN A 10 18.44 -3.96 5.12
N LEU A 11 17.69 -4.86 4.47
CA LEU A 11 16.45 -5.41 5.05
C LEU A 11 16.72 -6.16 6.35
N SER A 12 17.76 -6.98 6.37
CA SER A 12 18.15 -7.85 7.48
C SER A 12 18.48 -7.09 8.77
N THR A 13 18.87 -5.82 8.64
CA THR A 13 19.24 -4.97 9.79
C THR A 13 18.31 -3.78 9.98
N MET A 14 17.14 -3.75 9.34
CA MET A 14 16.17 -2.65 9.43
C MET A 14 15.80 -2.32 10.89
N ALA A 15 15.69 -3.34 11.75
CA ALA A 15 15.36 -3.16 13.17
C ALA A 15 16.52 -2.62 14.03
N SER A 16 17.78 -2.85 13.64
CA SER A 16 18.95 -2.45 14.43
C SER A 16 19.64 -1.18 13.92
N THR A 17 19.53 -0.89 12.62
CA THR A 17 20.15 0.28 11.97
C THR A 17 19.14 1.35 11.56
N GLY A 18 17.85 1.00 11.51
CA GLY A 18 16.75 1.88 11.18
C GLY A 18 15.72 1.99 12.32
N GLN A 19 14.46 2.14 11.93
CA GLN A 19 13.30 2.21 12.80
C GLN A 19 12.24 1.24 12.25
N VAL A 20 11.64 0.45 13.13
CA VAL A 20 10.49 -0.40 12.79
C VAL A 20 9.34 -0.02 13.70
N VAL A 21 8.24 0.43 13.12
CA VAL A 21 7.04 0.86 13.84
C VAL A 21 5.83 0.07 13.37
N GLN A 22 4.82 -0.05 14.23
CA GLN A 22 3.56 -0.67 13.84
C GLN A 22 2.76 0.28 12.94
N VAL A 23 2.07 -0.30 11.96
CA VAL A 23 1.04 0.39 11.20
C VAL A 23 -0.25 0.34 12.02
N ALA A 24 -0.81 1.51 12.34
CA ALA A 24 -2.07 1.63 13.05
C ALA A 24 -3.27 1.45 12.12
N ASP A 25 -3.23 2.07 10.93
CA ASP A 25 -4.30 2.01 9.94
C ASP A 25 -3.75 2.14 8.51
N VAL A 26 -4.51 1.64 7.55
CA VAL A 26 -4.27 1.80 6.11
C VAL A 26 -5.51 2.42 5.47
N LEU A 27 -5.39 3.68 5.05
CA LEU A 27 -6.44 4.39 4.33
C LEU A 27 -6.27 4.09 2.84
N ARG A 28 -7.17 3.30 2.25
CA ARG A 28 -7.15 3.01 0.81
C ARG A 28 -7.87 4.10 0.02
N TYR A 29 -7.37 4.42 -1.16
CA TYR A 29 -8.08 5.33 -2.06
C TYR A 29 -9.44 4.75 -2.47
N PRO A 30 -10.53 5.55 -2.40
CA PRO A 30 -11.87 5.07 -2.74
C PRO A 30 -12.00 4.54 -4.18
N GLY A 31 -12.59 3.36 -4.32
CA GLY A 31 -12.88 2.75 -5.61
C GLY A 31 -11.70 2.00 -6.25
N PHE A 32 -10.61 1.73 -5.51
CA PHE A 32 -9.59 0.78 -5.94
C PHE A 32 -10.14 -0.65 -5.98
N THR A 33 -9.94 -1.33 -7.11
CA THR A 33 -10.41 -2.70 -7.40
C THR A 33 -9.26 -3.57 -7.89
N THR A 34 -8.60 -3.16 -8.97
CA THR A 34 -7.39 -3.79 -9.52
C THR A 34 -6.39 -2.72 -9.95
N PRO A 35 -5.07 -3.00 -9.92
CA PRO A 35 -4.05 -2.03 -10.35
C PRO A 35 -4.27 -1.45 -11.76
N SER A 36 -4.76 -2.30 -12.68
CA SER A 36 -5.07 -1.90 -14.06
C SER A 36 -6.21 -0.89 -14.19
N GLN A 37 -7.07 -0.74 -13.19
CA GLN A 37 -8.18 0.23 -13.17
C GLN A 37 -7.80 1.55 -12.50
N GLY A 38 -6.50 1.76 -12.19
CA GLY A 38 -6.01 2.95 -11.52
C GLY A 38 -6.28 2.92 -10.01
N LYS A 39 -6.25 4.09 -9.36
CA LYS A 39 -6.58 4.28 -7.94
C LYS A 39 -5.73 3.48 -6.95
N ASP A 40 -4.58 2.98 -7.40
CA ASP A 40 -3.71 2.11 -6.61
C ASP A 40 -2.79 2.91 -5.68
N VAL A 41 -3.39 3.62 -4.73
CA VAL A 41 -2.68 4.37 -3.69
C VAL A 41 -3.34 4.16 -2.33
N ALA A 42 -2.53 4.12 -1.29
CA ALA A 42 -2.98 4.07 0.09
C ALA A 42 -2.06 4.90 0.98
N LEU A 43 -2.60 5.36 2.12
CA LEU A 43 -1.83 6.03 3.17
C LEU A 43 -1.72 5.10 4.37
N LEU A 44 -0.49 4.89 4.85
CA LEU A 44 -0.23 4.16 6.10
C LEU A 44 -0.14 5.15 7.25
N ARG A 45 -1.01 5.01 8.24
CA ARG A 45 -0.88 5.71 9.52
C ARG A 45 -0.03 4.88 10.45
N LEU A 46 1.05 5.46 10.95
CA LEU A 46 1.94 4.79 11.90
C LEU A 46 1.38 4.92 13.32
N ALA A 47 1.52 3.87 14.13
CA ALA A 47 1.10 3.88 15.53
C ALA A 47 1.95 4.83 16.37
N THR A 48 3.23 4.98 16.00
CA THR A 48 4.15 5.95 16.58
C THR A 48 4.84 6.72 15.45
N PRO A 49 5.03 8.05 15.60
CA PRO A 49 5.80 8.82 14.63
C PRO A 49 7.23 8.31 14.48
N LEU A 50 7.77 8.39 13.26
CA LEU A 50 9.20 8.18 13.02
C LEU A 50 10.00 9.38 13.51
N THR A 51 11.22 9.12 13.97
CA THR A 51 12.21 10.18 14.18
C THR A 51 12.79 10.57 12.82
N LEU A 52 12.46 11.76 12.33
CA LEU A 52 12.99 12.32 11.08
C LEU A 52 14.32 13.03 11.36
N ASN A 53 15.43 12.33 11.18
CA ASN A 53 16.77 12.84 11.48
C ASN A 53 17.45 13.55 10.29
N GLY A 54 16.84 13.49 9.09
CA GLY A 54 17.37 14.12 7.88
C GLY A 54 18.54 13.37 7.21
N SER A 55 19.16 12.41 7.89
CA SER A 55 20.32 11.66 7.39
C SER A 55 19.93 10.27 6.86
N THR A 56 19.22 9.49 7.67
CA THR A 56 18.72 8.15 7.30
C THR A 56 17.22 8.13 7.11
N VAL A 57 16.48 9.03 7.78
CA VAL A 57 15.02 9.16 7.64
C VAL A 57 14.64 10.61 7.43
N ALA A 58 14.02 10.89 6.28
CA ALA A 58 13.51 12.20 5.90
C ALA A 58 12.17 12.06 5.18
N ALA A 59 11.33 13.09 5.29
CA ALA A 59 10.12 13.18 4.47
C ALA A 59 10.46 13.65 3.05
N ILE A 60 9.70 13.17 2.06
CA ILE A 60 9.76 13.65 0.69
C ILE A 60 8.46 14.38 0.35
N PRO A 61 8.51 15.58 -0.27
CA PRO A 61 7.31 16.26 -0.72
C PRO A 61 6.57 15.44 -1.79
N LEU A 62 5.24 15.48 -1.75
CA LEU A 62 4.40 14.92 -2.81
C LEU A 62 4.45 15.83 -4.04
N ALA A 63 4.58 15.25 -5.24
CA ALA A 63 4.40 16.02 -6.46
C ALA A 63 2.96 16.55 -6.56
N THR A 64 2.81 17.80 -6.96
CA THR A 64 1.52 18.49 -7.10
C THR A 64 1.08 18.58 -8.57
N PRO A 65 -0.19 18.88 -8.85
CA PRO A 65 -0.64 19.23 -10.20
C PRO A 65 0.11 20.42 -10.81
N ALA A 66 0.58 21.36 -9.97
CA ALA A 66 1.40 22.48 -10.43
C ALA A 66 2.79 22.02 -10.88
N ASP A 67 3.41 21.06 -10.18
CA ASP A 67 4.69 20.46 -10.58
C ASP A 67 4.58 19.73 -11.93
N GLU A 68 3.47 19.02 -12.13
CA GLU A 68 3.16 18.35 -13.38
C GLU A 68 2.96 19.36 -14.52
N THR A 69 2.22 20.44 -14.27
CA THR A 69 2.01 21.54 -15.25
C THR A 69 3.31 22.26 -15.59
N ALA A 70 4.21 22.40 -14.62
CA ALA A 70 5.55 22.96 -14.82
C ALA A 70 6.50 22.01 -15.57
N GLY A 71 6.05 20.78 -15.87
CA GLY A 71 6.77 19.83 -16.70
C GLY A 71 7.73 18.90 -15.96
N TYR A 72 7.73 18.88 -14.61
CA TYR A 72 8.66 18.03 -13.84
C TYR A 72 8.39 16.52 -13.98
N LEU A 73 7.24 16.14 -14.53
CA LEU A 73 6.86 14.75 -14.83
C LEU A 73 6.73 14.50 -16.35
N ALA A 74 7.31 15.38 -17.19
CA ALA A 74 7.21 15.23 -18.64
C ALA A 74 7.93 13.96 -19.16
N PRO A 75 7.43 13.32 -20.24
CA PRO A 75 8.11 12.21 -20.88
C PRO A 75 9.57 12.53 -21.24
N GLY A 76 10.46 11.56 -21.07
CA GLY A 76 11.91 11.69 -21.27
C GLY A 76 12.67 12.11 -20.01
N LEU A 77 12.01 12.71 -19.01
CA LEU A 77 12.65 13.00 -17.73
C LEU A 77 12.95 11.72 -16.94
N THR A 78 14.04 11.75 -16.18
CA THR A 78 14.45 10.62 -15.36
C THR A 78 13.62 10.53 -14.07
N ALA A 79 13.02 9.36 -13.86
CA ALA A 79 12.44 8.92 -12.60
C ALA A 79 13.36 7.90 -11.93
N THR A 80 13.61 8.09 -10.64
CA THR A 80 14.36 7.16 -9.79
C THR A 80 13.38 6.29 -9.02
N VAL A 81 13.57 4.97 -9.08
CA VAL A 81 12.87 3.98 -8.25
C VAL A 81 13.88 3.28 -7.36
N THR A 82 13.47 2.97 -6.14
CA THR A 82 14.29 2.21 -5.18
C THR A 82 13.48 1.11 -4.54
N GLY A 83 14.07 -0.06 -4.33
CA GLY A 83 13.38 -1.19 -3.71
C GLY A 83 14.27 -2.40 -3.49
N TRP A 84 13.66 -3.44 -2.92
CA TRP A 84 14.28 -4.73 -2.64
C TRP A 84 13.57 -5.85 -3.40
N GLY A 85 12.96 -5.54 -4.54
CA GLY A 85 12.37 -6.52 -5.43
C GLY A 85 13.39 -7.42 -6.10
N LEU A 86 12.88 -8.43 -6.82
CA LEU A 86 13.70 -9.41 -7.52
C LEU A 86 14.67 -8.74 -8.50
N THR A 87 15.94 -9.13 -8.41
CA THR A 87 17.01 -8.67 -9.33
C THR A 87 17.29 -9.66 -10.45
N ALA A 88 16.68 -10.85 -10.43
CA ALA A 88 16.84 -11.88 -11.45
C ALA A 88 15.54 -12.67 -11.64
N LEU A 89 15.22 -13.02 -12.89
CA LEU A 89 14.05 -13.82 -13.27
C LEU A 89 14.36 -15.33 -13.37
N SER A 90 15.60 -15.72 -13.11
CA SER A 90 16.08 -17.10 -13.16
C SER A 90 17.11 -17.35 -12.06
N GLY A 91 17.15 -18.57 -11.52
CA GLY A 91 17.98 -18.91 -10.37
C GLY A 91 17.15 -18.99 -9.08
N PRO A 92 17.80 -19.13 -7.90
CA PRO A 92 17.07 -19.14 -6.64
C PRO A 92 16.31 -17.82 -6.45
N PHE A 93 15.02 -17.92 -6.13
CA PHE A 93 14.19 -16.77 -5.78
C PHE A 93 14.66 -16.18 -4.45
N SER A 94 15.59 -15.25 -4.49
CA SER A 94 16.03 -14.47 -3.34
C SER A 94 15.84 -12.98 -3.60
N LEU A 95 15.23 -12.30 -2.63
CA LEU A 95 15.19 -10.85 -2.61
C LEU A 95 16.56 -10.32 -2.14
N PRO A 96 17.09 -9.24 -2.75
CA PRO A 96 18.33 -8.63 -2.30
C PRO A 96 18.17 -8.09 -0.87
N ASP A 97 19.20 -8.26 -0.03
CA ASP A 97 19.24 -7.61 1.27
C ASP A 97 19.49 -6.10 1.15
N THR A 98 20.36 -5.73 0.20
CA THR A 98 20.75 -4.34 -0.06
C THR A 98 19.80 -3.65 -1.02
N LEU A 99 19.36 -2.45 -0.64
CA LEU A 99 18.47 -1.59 -1.41
C LEU A 99 19.05 -1.35 -2.80
N ARG A 100 18.22 -1.54 -3.81
CA ARG A 100 18.55 -1.27 -5.21
C ARG A 100 17.97 0.06 -5.64
N LYS A 101 18.64 0.69 -6.60
CA LYS A 101 18.23 1.93 -7.24
C LYS A 101 18.23 1.70 -8.74
N LEU A 102 17.20 2.21 -9.39
CA LEU A 102 17.08 2.22 -10.84
C LEU A 102 16.59 3.59 -11.31
N ASP A 103 17.20 4.12 -12.36
CA ASP A 103 16.76 5.32 -13.05
C ASP A 103 16.13 4.92 -14.39
N LEU A 104 14.89 5.35 -14.64
CA LEU A 104 14.12 5.08 -15.86
C LEU A 104 13.53 6.38 -16.44
N PRO A 105 13.42 6.53 -17.76
CA PRO A 105 12.68 7.64 -18.34
C PRO A 105 11.18 7.50 -18.06
N ILE A 106 10.53 8.62 -17.78
CA ILE A 106 9.08 8.74 -17.89
C ILE A 106 8.71 8.57 -19.36
N VAL A 107 7.65 7.82 -19.63
CA VAL A 107 7.08 7.69 -20.98
C VAL A 107 5.65 8.23 -20.97
N SER A 108 5.18 8.69 -22.13
CA SER A 108 3.80 9.16 -22.22
C SER A 108 2.83 7.99 -22.05
N ASN A 109 1.70 8.22 -21.38
CA ASN A 109 0.64 7.21 -21.31
C ASN A 109 0.20 6.81 -22.72
N ALA A 110 0.10 7.77 -23.65
CA ALA A 110 -0.25 7.51 -25.04
C ALA A 110 0.68 6.46 -25.71
N SER A 111 1.99 6.55 -25.49
CA SER A 111 2.95 5.57 -26.02
C SER A 111 2.88 4.20 -25.33
N ALA A 112 2.33 4.12 -24.12
CA ALA A 112 2.19 2.87 -23.38
C ALA A 112 0.84 2.17 -23.63
N ILE A 113 -0.19 2.89 -24.12
CA ILE A 113 -1.52 2.34 -24.43
C ILE A 113 -1.45 1.10 -25.34
N PRO A 114 -0.65 1.05 -26.42
CA PRO A 114 -0.58 -0.13 -27.29
C PRO A 114 -0.17 -1.43 -26.55
N VAL A 115 0.52 -1.33 -25.41
CA VAL A 115 0.95 -2.48 -24.60
C VAL A 115 -0.15 -2.94 -23.65
N PHE A 116 -0.94 -2.01 -23.11
CA PHE A 116 -1.90 -2.28 -22.03
C PHE A 116 -3.38 -2.22 -22.46
N GLY A 117 -3.67 -1.72 -23.66
CA GLY A 117 -5.01 -1.47 -24.18
C GLY A 117 -5.65 -0.21 -23.61
N PHE A 118 -5.51 0.05 -22.31
CA PHE A 118 -6.06 1.22 -21.63
C PHE A 118 -5.19 1.63 -20.45
N ILE A 119 -5.10 2.95 -20.21
CA ILE A 119 -4.37 3.56 -19.10
C ILE A 119 -5.19 4.74 -18.60
N THR A 120 -5.45 4.81 -17.30
CA THR A 120 -6.19 5.90 -16.67
C THR A 120 -5.31 7.13 -16.44
N ALA A 121 -5.93 8.30 -16.26
CA ALA A 121 -5.20 9.56 -16.05
C ALA A 121 -4.39 9.58 -14.74
N ASP A 122 -4.79 8.77 -13.76
CA ASP A 122 -4.13 8.64 -12.45
C ASP A 122 -3.00 7.60 -12.45
N GLN A 123 -2.57 7.15 -13.64
CA GLN A 123 -1.41 6.27 -13.83
C GLN A 123 -0.27 7.03 -14.51
N LEU A 124 0.97 6.76 -14.07
CA LEU A 124 2.21 7.32 -14.61
C LEU A 124 3.06 6.19 -15.17
N ALA A 125 3.53 6.33 -16.41
CA ALA A 125 4.34 5.33 -17.06
C ALA A 125 5.84 5.65 -16.99
N THR A 126 6.66 4.66 -16.62
CA THR A 126 8.12 4.70 -16.80
C THR A 126 8.54 3.56 -17.71
N GLY A 127 9.44 3.80 -18.64
CA GLY A 127 9.73 2.85 -19.72
C GLY A 127 11.10 2.21 -19.65
N THR A 128 11.15 0.93 -20.01
CA THR A 128 12.36 0.20 -20.39
C THR A 128 12.74 0.49 -21.85
N PRO A 129 14.04 0.43 -22.20
CA PRO A 129 14.50 0.60 -23.58
C PRO A 129 13.90 -0.41 -24.56
N ALA A 130 14.00 -0.12 -25.86
CA ALA A 130 13.52 -0.99 -26.94
C ALA A 130 14.16 -2.39 -26.97
N LEU A 131 15.30 -2.58 -26.30
CA LEU A 131 16.00 -3.86 -26.16
C LEU A 131 15.70 -4.57 -24.82
N GLY A 132 14.83 -4.00 -24.00
CA GLY A 132 14.64 -4.41 -22.60
C GLY A 132 15.75 -3.86 -21.72
N GLY A 133 15.82 -4.35 -20.49
CA GLY A 133 16.85 -3.92 -19.54
C GLY A 133 16.35 -3.82 -18.10
N PRO A 134 17.01 -3.01 -17.27
CA PRO A 134 16.64 -2.81 -15.87
C PRO A 134 15.19 -2.33 -15.73
N ASP A 135 14.48 -2.86 -14.74
CA ASP A 135 13.05 -2.63 -14.52
C ASP A 135 12.69 -2.84 -13.04
N THR A 136 11.57 -2.27 -12.59
CA THR A 136 10.98 -2.64 -11.29
C THR A 136 10.35 -4.02 -11.41
N CYS A 137 10.41 -4.82 -10.35
CA CYS A 137 9.94 -6.20 -10.38
C CYS A 137 9.17 -6.60 -9.13
N GLN A 138 8.84 -7.90 -9.02
CA GLN A 138 8.11 -8.46 -7.89
C GLN A 138 8.85 -8.10 -6.58
N GLY A 139 8.13 -7.52 -5.63
CA GLY A 139 8.69 -7.03 -4.36
C GLY A 139 8.99 -5.53 -4.34
N ASP A 140 8.91 -4.82 -5.48
CA ASP A 140 9.03 -3.35 -5.52
C ASP A 140 7.68 -2.62 -5.39
N ASN A 141 6.55 -3.33 -5.46
CA ASN A 141 5.20 -2.76 -5.39
C ASN A 141 5.02 -1.94 -4.09
N GLY A 142 4.44 -0.74 -4.22
CA GLY A 142 4.35 0.24 -3.13
C GLY A 142 5.61 1.10 -2.96
N GLY A 143 6.70 0.79 -3.70
CA GLY A 143 7.94 1.56 -3.70
C GLY A 143 7.80 2.95 -4.34
N PRO A 144 8.72 3.87 -4.05
CA PRO A 144 8.63 5.25 -4.51
C PRO A 144 9.11 5.42 -5.96
N VAL A 145 8.42 6.27 -6.72
CA VAL A 145 8.91 6.84 -7.98
C VAL A 145 9.21 8.31 -7.76
N VAL A 146 10.48 8.69 -7.84
CA VAL A 146 11.00 10.01 -7.44
C VAL A 146 11.55 10.76 -8.65
N VAL A 147 11.23 12.05 -8.77
CA VAL A 147 11.75 12.93 -9.83
C VAL A 147 12.42 14.17 -9.24
N ASN A 148 13.14 14.94 -10.07
CA ASN A 148 13.61 16.27 -9.71
C ASN A 148 12.47 17.30 -9.92
N GLY A 149 12.04 17.96 -8.85
CA GLY A 149 11.19 19.16 -8.90
C GLY A 149 12.00 20.45 -8.84
N ALA A 150 11.32 21.59 -8.68
CA ALA A 150 11.93 22.93 -8.69
C ALA A 150 13.02 23.12 -7.62
N SER A 151 12.79 22.60 -6.42
CA SER A 151 13.60 22.86 -5.22
C SER A 151 14.20 21.58 -4.61
N GLY A 152 14.14 20.45 -5.32
CA GLY A 152 14.62 19.17 -4.81
C GLY A 152 13.81 17.98 -5.33
N LYS A 153 14.01 16.83 -4.70
CA LYS A 153 13.31 15.60 -5.07
C LYS A 153 11.85 15.64 -4.60
N ILE A 154 10.95 15.14 -5.44
CA ILE A 154 9.52 15.00 -5.13
C ILE A 154 9.03 13.58 -5.48
N LEU A 155 8.03 13.08 -4.75
CA LEU A 155 7.40 11.79 -5.02
C LEU A 155 6.39 11.94 -6.16
N ALA A 156 6.74 11.45 -7.34
CA ALA A 156 5.92 11.51 -8.55
C ALA A 156 4.96 10.34 -8.68
N GLY A 157 5.32 9.18 -8.12
CA GLY A 157 4.51 7.98 -8.26
C GLY A 157 4.76 6.92 -7.19
N VAL A 158 3.93 5.88 -7.22
CA VAL A 158 4.05 4.66 -6.40
C VAL A 158 4.02 3.44 -7.32
N VAL A 159 5.01 2.57 -7.17
CA VAL A 159 5.14 1.35 -8.00
C VAL A 159 3.91 0.47 -7.85
N SER A 160 3.28 0.11 -8.97
CA SER A 160 1.97 -0.54 -8.97
C SER A 160 1.93 -1.80 -9.83
N TRP A 161 2.02 -1.68 -11.15
CA TRP A 161 1.84 -2.84 -12.05
C TRP A 161 2.53 -2.71 -13.41
N GLY A 162 2.46 -3.79 -14.18
CA GLY A 162 2.90 -3.84 -15.57
C GLY A 162 2.79 -5.26 -16.09
N SER A 163 3.56 -5.61 -17.11
CA SER A 163 3.63 -6.99 -17.61
C SER A 163 4.09 -7.99 -16.53
N ASN A 164 3.62 -9.23 -16.62
CA ASN A 164 4.00 -10.32 -15.70
C ASN A 164 5.48 -10.70 -15.73
N SER A 165 6.26 -10.12 -16.66
CA SER A 165 7.71 -10.30 -16.74
C SER A 165 8.40 -8.94 -16.66
N CYS A 166 9.59 -8.93 -16.05
CA CYS A 166 10.39 -7.72 -15.83
C CYS A 166 11.48 -7.57 -16.88
N GLY A 167 11.80 -6.33 -17.22
CA GLY A 167 12.93 -6.01 -18.09
C GLY A 167 12.77 -6.44 -19.54
N ARG A 168 11.54 -6.72 -19.99
CA ARG A 168 11.28 -7.05 -21.39
C ARG A 168 11.38 -5.82 -22.28
N PRO A 169 11.77 -6.01 -23.56
CA PRO A 169 11.66 -4.98 -24.58
C PRO A 169 10.28 -4.35 -24.65
N ASN A 170 10.22 -3.01 -24.69
CA ASN A 170 8.98 -2.26 -24.91
C ASN A 170 7.84 -2.56 -23.93
N THR A 171 8.16 -2.96 -22.69
CA THR A 171 7.16 -3.17 -21.63
C THR A 171 7.35 -2.15 -20.50
N PRO A 172 6.80 -0.93 -20.63
CA PRO A 172 6.87 0.05 -19.57
C PRO A 172 6.17 -0.45 -18.29
N ARG A 173 6.37 0.27 -17.19
CA ARG A 173 5.72 0.07 -15.90
C ARG A 173 4.77 1.19 -15.60
N LEU A 174 3.66 0.85 -14.95
CA LEU A 174 2.65 1.78 -14.52
C LEU A 174 2.67 1.91 -13.01
N HIS A 175 2.61 3.17 -12.59
CA HIS A 175 2.68 3.62 -11.22
C HIS A 175 1.44 4.45 -10.93
N ALA A 176 0.99 4.51 -9.68
CA ALA A 176 0.01 5.53 -9.29
C ALA A 176 0.64 6.91 -9.47
N ARG A 177 -0.04 7.85 -10.14
CA ARG A 177 0.42 9.21 -10.41
C ARG A 177 0.10 10.13 -9.23
N ILE A 178 1.08 10.46 -8.40
CA ILE A 178 0.86 11.21 -7.14
C ILE A 178 0.13 12.55 -7.34
N PRO A 179 0.41 13.36 -8.37
CA PRO A 179 -0.36 14.59 -8.60
C PRO A 179 -1.88 14.39 -8.67
N SER A 180 -2.35 13.26 -9.21
CA SER A 180 -3.77 12.92 -9.30
C SER A 180 -4.42 12.61 -7.95
N PHE A 181 -3.60 12.26 -6.94
CA PHE A 181 -4.04 11.86 -5.61
C PHE A 181 -3.68 12.88 -4.52
N GLN A 182 -2.96 13.96 -4.86
CA GLN A 182 -2.38 14.88 -3.89
C GLN A 182 -3.41 15.48 -2.92
N THR A 183 -4.59 15.90 -3.42
CA THR A 183 -5.67 16.42 -2.58
C THR A 183 -6.19 15.37 -1.61
N TRP A 184 -6.42 14.14 -2.08
CA TRP A 184 -6.89 13.06 -1.22
C TRP A 184 -5.84 12.65 -0.19
N LEU A 185 -4.56 12.58 -0.58
CA LEU A 185 -3.46 12.23 0.33
C LEU A 185 -3.32 13.26 1.46
N THR A 186 -3.38 14.55 1.14
CA THR A 186 -3.31 15.62 2.13
C THR A 186 -4.52 15.66 3.05
N ASP A 187 -5.73 15.50 2.50
CA ASP A 187 -6.96 15.35 3.28
C ASP A 187 -6.89 14.13 4.21
N ALA A 188 -6.61 12.95 3.66
CA ALA A 188 -6.52 11.69 4.41
C ALA A 188 -5.48 11.74 5.54
N ALA A 189 -4.32 12.38 5.31
CA ALA A 189 -3.29 12.58 6.32
C ALA A 189 -3.75 13.46 7.50
N SER A 190 -4.70 14.37 7.26
CA SER A 190 -5.22 15.28 8.29
C SER A 190 -6.36 14.68 9.13
N ARG A 191 -6.95 13.56 8.70
CA ARG A 191 -8.10 12.95 9.37
C ARG A 191 -7.72 12.37 10.74
N THR A 192 -8.59 12.58 11.72
CA THR A 192 -8.41 12.07 13.08
C THR A 192 -9.14 10.72 13.22
N PRO A 193 -8.48 9.68 13.75
CA PRO A 193 -9.09 8.36 13.87
C PRO A 193 -10.02 8.34 15.09
N THR A 194 -11.15 7.67 14.95
CA THR A 194 -12.06 7.37 16.06
C THR A 194 -12.03 5.87 16.32
N SER A 195 -11.65 5.46 17.53
CA SER A 195 -11.72 4.05 17.91
C SER A 195 -13.19 3.63 18.07
N LEU A 196 -13.64 2.70 17.24
CA LEU A 196 -15.00 2.14 17.26
C LEU A 196 -15.05 0.80 18.02
N LEU A 197 -13.94 0.06 18.02
CA LEU A 197 -13.77 -1.20 18.76
C LEU A 197 -12.30 -1.39 19.10
N SER A 198 -12.03 -1.90 20.31
CA SER A 198 -10.72 -2.40 20.71
C SER A 198 -10.92 -3.57 21.67
N GLN A 199 -10.69 -4.78 21.18
CA GLN A 199 -10.89 -6.02 21.92
C GLN A 199 -9.57 -6.81 21.97
N PRO A 200 -8.79 -6.68 23.06
CA PRO A 200 -7.59 -7.47 23.28
C PRO A 200 -7.92 -8.87 23.82
N GLY A 201 -6.93 -9.76 23.82
CA GLY A 201 -7.01 -11.07 24.47
C GLY A 201 -8.00 -12.03 23.80
N LEU A 202 -8.26 -11.85 22.51
CA LEU A 202 -9.14 -12.74 21.76
C LEU A 202 -8.48 -14.08 21.52
N ALA A 203 -9.28 -15.12 21.71
CA ALA A 203 -8.94 -16.48 21.41
C ALA A 203 -10.12 -17.19 20.75
N GLY A 204 -9.83 -18.20 19.93
CA GLY A 204 -10.84 -19.02 19.28
C GLY A 204 -10.24 -20.32 18.79
N LEU A 205 -11.07 -21.35 18.72
CA LEU A 205 -10.68 -22.67 18.22
C LEU A 205 -10.88 -22.74 16.71
N THR A 206 -10.16 -23.66 16.08
CA THR A 206 -10.30 -23.98 14.66
C THR A 206 -11.76 -24.27 14.30
N GLY A 207 -12.27 -23.60 13.28
CA GLY A 207 -13.64 -23.70 12.78
C GLY A 207 -14.68 -22.87 13.54
N THR A 208 -14.28 -22.12 14.57
CA THR A 208 -15.22 -21.30 15.37
C THR A 208 -15.22 -19.84 14.94
N TRP A 209 -16.40 -19.23 15.02
CA TRP A 209 -16.61 -17.81 14.73
C TRP A 209 -16.76 -17.00 16.02
N THR A 210 -16.12 -15.84 16.04
CA THR A 210 -16.35 -14.79 17.04
C THR A 210 -16.92 -13.56 16.32
N HIS A 211 -18.04 -13.03 16.79
CA HIS A 211 -18.75 -11.93 16.14
C HIS A 211 -18.78 -10.67 17.00
N PHE A 212 -18.56 -9.53 16.37
CA PHE A 212 -18.65 -8.19 16.93
C PHE A 212 -19.48 -7.30 16.01
N SER A 213 -19.87 -6.14 16.51
CA SER A 213 -20.45 -5.08 15.67
C SER A 213 -19.94 -3.72 16.09
N VAL A 214 -19.92 -2.79 15.15
CA VAL A 214 -19.57 -1.38 15.34
C VAL A 214 -20.60 -0.50 14.64
N THR A 215 -20.83 0.69 15.17
CA THR A 215 -21.67 1.69 14.49
C THR A 215 -20.78 2.67 13.76
N VAL A 216 -20.94 2.74 12.43
CA VAL A 216 -20.23 3.69 11.58
C VAL A 216 -21.07 4.96 11.45
N PRO A 217 -20.54 6.15 11.80
CA PRO A 217 -21.27 7.40 11.68
C PRO A 217 -21.52 7.77 10.20
N ALA A 218 -22.55 8.58 9.97
CA ALA A 218 -22.82 9.11 8.64
C ALA A 218 -21.67 9.98 8.14
N GLY A 219 -21.29 9.79 6.88
CA GLY A 219 -20.18 10.54 6.27
C GLY A 219 -18.79 10.06 6.67
N ALA A 220 -18.65 8.93 7.37
CA ALA A 220 -17.34 8.35 7.63
C ALA A 220 -16.56 8.15 6.33
N ALA A 221 -15.31 8.61 6.30
CA ALA A 221 -14.45 8.53 5.13
C ALA A 221 -13.88 7.11 4.95
N SER A 222 -13.71 6.36 6.04
CA SER A 222 -13.34 4.94 5.99
C SER A 222 -13.69 4.20 7.28
N LEU A 223 -13.95 2.90 7.15
CA LEU A 223 -13.94 1.93 8.24
C LEU A 223 -12.73 1.01 8.04
N ASN A 224 -11.81 1.04 9.00
CA ASN A 224 -10.64 0.18 9.03
C ASN A 224 -10.78 -0.82 10.17
N VAL A 225 -10.48 -2.08 9.90
CA VAL A 225 -10.59 -3.17 10.87
C VAL A 225 -9.32 -4.01 10.77
N ALA A 226 -8.70 -4.27 11.91
CA ALA A 226 -7.45 -5.02 11.99
C ALA A 226 -7.54 -6.09 13.06
N LEU A 227 -7.08 -7.29 12.73
CA LEU A 227 -6.65 -8.26 13.72
C LEU A 227 -5.12 -8.22 13.79
N GLY A 228 -4.56 -8.47 14.95
CA GLY A 228 -3.12 -8.55 15.10
C GLY A 228 -2.70 -9.07 16.46
N ASP A 229 -1.40 -9.23 16.62
CA ASP A 229 -0.76 -9.70 17.85
C ASP A 229 -1.16 -11.16 18.17
N GLY A 230 -0.68 -11.68 19.29
CA GLY A 230 -0.95 -13.06 19.67
C GLY A 230 -0.34 -14.11 18.74
N THR A 231 -0.90 -15.31 18.78
CA THR A 231 -0.47 -16.49 18.00
C THR A 231 -1.65 -17.14 17.28
N GLY A 232 -1.37 -18.03 16.33
CA GLY A 232 -2.40 -18.77 15.59
C GLY A 232 -2.85 -18.07 14.32
N ASN A 233 -4.03 -18.45 13.84
CA ASN A 233 -4.61 -17.92 12.60
C ASN A 233 -6.12 -17.64 12.73
N GLY A 234 -6.46 -16.39 13.00
CA GLY A 234 -7.81 -15.86 12.90
C GLY A 234 -8.00 -15.05 11.62
N ASP A 235 -8.87 -15.49 10.73
CA ASP A 235 -9.24 -14.77 9.52
C ASP A 235 -10.28 -13.69 9.82
N LEU A 236 -10.12 -12.50 9.24
CA LEU A 236 -11.00 -11.35 9.45
C LEU A 236 -12.06 -11.24 8.33
N TYR A 237 -13.32 -11.01 8.73
CA TYR A 237 -14.45 -10.77 7.82
C TYR A 237 -15.25 -9.56 8.29
N VAL A 238 -15.61 -8.67 7.37
CA VAL A 238 -16.37 -7.44 7.67
C VAL A 238 -17.50 -7.26 6.67
N HIS A 239 -18.71 -6.97 7.15
CA HIS A 239 -19.90 -6.80 6.31
C HIS A 239 -21.02 -6.02 7.02
N THR A 240 -22.05 -5.58 6.29
CA THR A 240 -23.23 -4.86 6.84
C THR A 240 -24.29 -5.79 7.45
N ALA A 241 -24.10 -7.09 7.32
CA ALA A 241 -24.82 -8.15 8.03
C ALA A 241 -23.80 -9.15 8.57
N THR A 242 -24.19 -10.10 9.43
CA THR A 242 -23.27 -11.12 9.96
C THR A 242 -22.53 -11.84 8.81
N PRO A 243 -21.20 -11.70 8.69
CA PRO A 243 -20.43 -12.28 7.60
C PRO A 243 -20.41 -13.81 7.63
N THR A 244 -20.20 -14.41 6.46
CA THR A 244 -19.89 -15.83 6.28
C THR A 244 -18.65 -15.98 5.38
N THR A 245 -18.18 -17.21 5.15
CA THR A 245 -17.10 -17.45 4.19
C THR A 245 -17.46 -17.12 2.74
N GLY A 246 -18.76 -17.03 2.40
CA GLY A 246 -19.27 -16.68 1.08
C GLY A 246 -19.84 -15.26 0.98
N THR A 247 -20.16 -14.61 2.11
CA THR A 247 -20.81 -13.30 2.16
C THR A 247 -20.01 -12.36 3.04
N TYR A 248 -19.29 -11.43 2.42
CA TYR A 248 -18.49 -10.41 3.09
C TYR A 248 -18.32 -9.18 2.19
N THR A 249 -18.09 -8.00 2.79
CA THR A 249 -17.63 -6.81 2.05
C THR A 249 -16.12 -6.81 1.94
N CYS A 250 -15.45 -7.18 3.03
CA CYS A 250 -14.00 -7.34 3.07
C CYS A 250 -13.63 -8.60 3.84
N ARG A 251 -12.60 -9.28 3.35
CA ARG A 251 -11.98 -10.44 3.99
C ARG A 251 -10.47 -10.29 3.94
N SER A 252 -9.81 -10.67 5.03
CA SER A 252 -8.38 -10.91 5.08
C SER A 252 -8.18 -12.29 5.70
N ASN A 253 -7.43 -13.16 5.01
CA ASN A 253 -7.26 -14.57 5.34
C ASN A 253 -5.80 -15.03 5.15
N GLY A 254 -4.87 -14.25 5.68
CA GLY A 254 -3.44 -14.58 5.70
C GLY A 254 -3.14 -15.80 6.57
N GLY A 255 -1.84 -16.14 6.65
CA GLY A 255 -1.37 -17.31 7.42
C GLY A 255 -1.22 -17.07 8.92
N GLY A 256 -1.93 -16.11 9.52
CA GLY A 256 -1.82 -15.80 10.93
C GLY A 256 -2.77 -14.69 11.38
N ASN A 257 -2.52 -14.07 12.53
CA ASN A 257 -3.43 -13.03 13.04
C ASN A 257 -3.25 -11.65 12.39
N ALA A 258 -2.35 -11.47 11.43
CA ALA A 258 -2.02 -10.16 10.85
C ALA A 258 -3.00 -9.79 9.73
N GLU A 259 -4.27 -9.66 10.09
CA GLU A 259 -5.37 -9.45 9.15
C GLU A 259 -5.83 -8.00 9.10
N TYR A 260 -6.23 -7.53 7.92
CA TYR A 260 -6.60 -6.14 7.73
C TYR A 260 -7.67 -5.93 6.66
N CYS A 261 -8.67 -5.13 7.00
CA CYS A 261 -9.73 -4.69 6.11
C CYS A 261 -9.85 -3.16 6.14
N SER A 262 -9.82 -2.52 4.96
CA SER A 262 -10.15 -1.10 4.81
C SER A 262 -11.29 -0.94 3.80
N ILE A 263 -12.36 -0.33 4.28
CA ILE A 263 -13.58 -0.04 3.53
C ILE A 263 -13.63 1.49 3.37
N PRO A 264 -13.27 2.02 2.20
CA PRO A 264 -13.41 3.44 1.93
C PRO A 264 -14.89 3.81 1.74
N SER A 265 -15.29 4.99 2.23
CA SER A 265 -16.65 5.51 2.13
C SER A 265 -17.75 4.50 2.55
N PRO A 266 -17.66 3.91 3.75
CA PRO A 266 -18.66 2.94 4.23
C PRO A 266 -20.03 3.58 4.38
N ALA A 267 -21.09 2.78 4.18
CA ALA A 267 -22.44 3.16 4.57
C ALA A 267 -22.53 3.41 6.08
N ALA A 268 -23.34 4.39 6.48
CA ALA A 268 -23.65 4.64 7.88
C ALA A 268 -24.45 3.46 8.47
N GLY A 269 -24.29 3.22 9.77
CA GLY A 269 -25.04 2.22 10.51
C GLY A 269 -24.18 1.06 11.01
N THR A 270 -24.83 -0.07 11.30
CA THR A 270 -24.17 -1.21 11.92
C THR A 270 -23.34 -1.99 10.91
N TRP A 271 -22.08 -2.19 11.25
CA TRP A 271 -21.17 -3.11 10.57
C TRP A 271 -20.80 -4.25 11.49
N TYR A 272 -20.80 -5.46 10.97
CA TYR A 272 -20.42 -6.68 11.67
C TYR A 272 -18.98 -7.02 11.34
N VAL A 273 -18.23 -7.31 12.39
CA VAL A 273 -16.81 -7.66 12.33
C VAL A 273 -16.68 -9.04 12.94
N SER A 274 -16.18 -10.00 12.18
CA SER A 274 -16.07 -11.39 12.60
C SER A 274 -14.67 -11.91 12.43
N VAL A 275 -14.27 -12.80 13.35
CA VAL A 275 -13.02 -13.55 13.27
C VAL A 275 -13.37 -15.03 13.18
N LEU A 276 -12.84 -15.72 12.16
CA LEU A 276 -12.94 -17.18 12.01
C LEU A 276 -11.58 -17.79 12.35
N GLY A 277 -11.52 -18.68 13.34
CA GLY A 277 -10.31 -19.45 13.60
C GLY A 277 -10.07 -20.46 12.47
N THR A 278 -9.12 -20.20 11.57
CA THR A 278 -8.66 -21.20 10.57
C THR A 278 -7.58 -22.10 11.15
N ALA A 279 -6.92 -21.64 12.21
CA ALA A 279 -6.27 -22.44 13.23
C ALA A 279 -6.66 -21.88 14.61
N ASP A 280 -6.33 -22.60 15.69
CA ASP A 280 -6.48 -22.07 17.03
C ASP A 280 -5.66 -20.77 17.15
N TYR A 281 -6.28 -19.72 17.66
CA TYR A 281 -5.63 -18.42 17.89
C TYR A 281 -5.84 -17.96 19.33
N ALA A 282 -4.88 -17.21 19.84
CA ALA A 282 -4.88 -16.70 21.20
C ALA A 282 -4.18 -15.34 21.30
N ASP A 283 -4.55 -14.56 22.32
CA ASP A 283 -4.01 -13.24 22.63
C ASP A 283 -4.05 -12.23 21.46
N ALA A 284 -4.97 -12.45 20.52
CA ALA A 284 -5.16 -11.55 19.39
C ALA A 284 -5.88 -10.28 19.85
N THR A 285 -5.60 -9.16 19.18
CA THR A 285 -6.29 -7.89 19.40
C THR A 285 -7.04 -7.49 18.14
N LEU A 286 -8.36 -7.39 18.26
CA LEU A 286 -9.24 -6.86 17.21
C LEU A 286 -9.45 -5.37 17.43
N ARG A 287 -9.27 -4.57 16.38
CA ARG A 287 -9.51 -3.12 16.40
C ARG A 287 -10.37 -2.72 15.22
N ALA A 288 -11.27 -1.77 15.46
CA ALA A 288 -11.96 -1.05 14.39
C ALA A 288 -11.82 0.45 14.60
N THR A 289 -11.50 1.15 13.52
CA THR A 289 -11.25 2.60 13.49
C THR A 289 -12.10 3.23 12.40
N GLY A 290 -12.85 4.27 12.75
CA GLY A 290 -13.54 5.15 11.82
C GLY A 290 -12.73 6.42 11.55
N TYR A 291 -12.89 7.00 10.37
CA TYR A 291 -12.32 8.29 9.96
C TYR A 291 -13.38 9.20 9.40
#